data_AF-A0A660VN90-F1
#
_entry.id   AF-A0A660VN90-F1
#
_cell.length_a   1.000
_cell.length_b   1.000
_cell.length_c   1.000
_cell.angle_alpha   90.00
_cell.angle_beta   90.00
_cell.angle_gamma   90.00
#
_symmetry.space_group_name_H-M   'P 1'
#
loop_
_entity.id
_entity.type
_entity.pdbx_description
1 polymer ?
#
loop_
_entity_poly.entity_id
_entity_poly.type
_entity_poly.pdbx_seq_one_letter_code
_entity_poly.pdbx_strand_id
1 'polypeptide(L)'
;MLTLDYIMSRSVRLPETVFPLGADYRYVSEDIKKVNRRYSLNIDNLLAATPMVWAHLPEYHIGQFLVTNAEYHIFVTSGPKKTEPINYNSPQLWRDVWDSLYRVVSANIHYKTVSEQVQVQEQNYGGCQSFVEAYIDSLKYEIQRVVDRTEGRVTFKDPDALERLFSFVKFKLRGVITGEEDDLFGFVDEISNPYEKAEEFAADLNDVVRTARKGYLEVADSRTRAALRAGAKTVEPLLFLKRFSAACRGGDFEASIPLHKVLYPRNWGAPSGGSGGIAPTMVPWEQRPVTWITFYEALAFCIWLTRFHNTQEKGIIITLPNEAEYERAATWPPEPLNGTKMVVDPKKKDILPWLNRSNHEFHHFFGQEGIDLYGKNWWNYVMKETAREVNGKKIYQLVGFGHQWTVERYNPKDYGYARLRQPMYPRFTRVACYDTNGNKLDVVDYNAYQNQNEWLFVVRGCAEILGGPGLATRRFALPPLRGYPDVGFRWVLKPV
;
A
#
# COMPACT_ATOMS: atom_id res chain seq x y z
N MET A 1 21.32 12.22 -0.85
CA MET A 1 20.08 13.04 -0.83
C MET A 1 19.23 12.60 -2.01
N LEU A 2 17.90 12.45 -1.86
CA LEU A 2 17.02 12.15 -2.99
C LEU A 2 16.93 13.41 -3.85
N THR A 3 17.73 13.50 -4.91
CA THR A 3 17.66 14.60 -5.87
C THR A 3 16.76 14.21 -7.03
N LEU A 4 16.28 15.19 -7.82
CA LEU A 4 15.51 14.88 -9.03
C LEU A 4 16.33 14.03 -10.02
N ASP A 5 17.63 14.30 -10.16
CA ASP A 5 18.53 13.48 -11.00
C ASP A 5 18.64 12.04 -10.51
N TYR A 6 18.67 11.83 -9.20
CA TYR A 6 18.62 10.49 -8.61
C TYR A 6 17.30 9.79 -8.97
N ILE A 7 16.16 10.46 -8.80
CA ILE A 7 14.84 9.89 -9.11
C ILE A 7 14.73 9.55 -10.59
N MET A 8 15.17 10.46 -11.48
CA MET A 8 15.14 10.25 -12.93
C MET A 8 16.08 9.14 -13.39
N SER A 9 17.32 9.11 -12.87
CA SER A 9 18.28 8.04 -13.19
C SER A 9 17.80 6.66 -12.74
N ARG A 10 17.10 6.59 -11.59
CA ARG A 10 16.41 5.38 -11.09
C ARG A 10 15.01 5.17 -11.65
N SER A 11 14.66 5.81 -12.76
CA SER A 11 13.40 5.57 -13.45
C SER A 11 13.58 4.95 -14.83
N VAL A 12 12.55 4.23 -15.29
CA VAL A 12 12.44 3.68 -16.63
C VAL A 12 11.30 4.39 -17.35
N ARG A 13 11.61 4.97 -18.51
CA ARG A 13 10.63 5.62 -19.38
C ARG A 13 9.82 4.57 -20.12
N LEU A 14 8.50 4.71 -20.05
CA LEU A 14 7.53 3.89 -20.76
C LEU A 14 6.74 4.82 -21.71
N PRO A 15 6.93 4.69 -23.04
CA PRO A 15 6.38 5.64 -24.01
C PRO A 15 4.85 5.60 -24.04
N GLU A 16 4.16 6.55 -24.62
CA GLU A 16 2.71 6.41 -24.84
C GLU A 16 2.39 5.14 -25.68
N THR A 17 1.36 4.36 -25.31
CA THR A 17 1.05 3.08 -25.98
C THR A 17 -0.41 2.65 -25.84
N VAL A 18 -0.80 1.67 -26.65
CA VAL A 18 -1.98 0.81 -26.42
C VAL A 18 -1.49 -0.59 -26.05
N PHE A 19 -2.03 -1.12 -24.96
CA PHE A 19 -1.67 -2.44 -24.45
C PHE A 19 -2.91 -3.21 -23.98
N PRO A 20 -2.84 -4.56 -23.89
CA PRO A 20 -3.90 -5.35 -23.30
C PRO A 20 -3.76 -5.31 -21.77
N LEU A 21 -4.69 -4.64 -21.07
CA LEU A 21 -4.90 -4.76 -19.63
C LEU A 21 -5.62 -6.08 -19.34
N GLY A 22 -5.21 -6.79 -18.29
CA GLY A 22 -5.61 -8.18 -18.09
C GLY A 22 -4.95 -9.10 -19.11
N ALA A 23 -5.34 -10.38 -19.11
CA ALA A 23 -4.87 -11.32 -20.12
C ALA A 23 -5.95 -12.35 -20.46
N ASP A 24 -5.81 -12.95 -21.63
CA ASP A 24 -6.63 -14.08 -22.05
C ASP A 24 -5.74 -15.32 -22.17
N TYR A 25 -6.18 -16.43 -21.56
CA TYR A 25 -5.43 -17.68 -21.56
C TYR A 25 -5.09 -18.17 -22.97
N ARG A 26 -5.92 -17.84 -23.98
CA ARG A 26 -5.67 -18.17 -25.38
C ARG A 26 -4.35 -17.59 -25.91
N TYR A 27 -3.96 -16.40 -25.45
CA TYR A 27 -2.76 -15.69 -25.89
C TYR A 27 -1.52 -15.96 -25.02
N VAL A 28 -1.66 -16.70 -23.91
CA VAL A 28 -0.52 -17.15 -23.11
C VAL A 28 0.36 -18.11 -23.93
N SER A 29 1.68 -18.02 -23.76
CA SER A 29 2.65 -18.86 -24.47
C SER A 29 2.45 -20.36 -24.18
N GLU A 30 2.73 -21.21 -25.17
CA GLU A 30 2.53 -22.66 -25.03
C GLU A 30 3.44 -23.28 -23.96
N ASP A 31 4.63 -22.74 -23.74
CA ASP A 31 5.52 -23.22 -22.69
C ASP A 31 4.92 -22.98 -21.30
N ILE A 32 4.30 -21.83 -21.07
CA ILE A 32 3.61 -21.56 -19.81
C ILE A 32 2.32 -22.36 -19.69
N LYS A 33 1.61 -22.61 -20.78
CA LYS A 33 0.46 -23.53 -20.78
C LYS A 33 0.88 -24.97 -20.44
N LYS A 34 2.05 -25.45 -20.90
CA LYS A 34 2.61 -26.75 -20.51
C LYS A 34 2.92 -26.78 -19.02
N VAL A 35 3.53 -25.74 -18.48
CA VAL A 35 3.84 -25.61 -17.05
C VAL A 35 2.54 -25.55 -16.22
N ASN A 36 1.54 -24.79 -16.66
CA ASN A 36 0.21 -24.73 -16.05
C ASN A 36 -0.43 -26.12 -15.94
N ARG A 37 -0.40 -26.91 -17.03
CA ARG A 37 -0.91 -28.28 -17.06
C ARG A 37 -0.11 -29.22 -16.15
N ARG A 38 1.22 -29.11 -16.18
CA ARG A 38 2.12 -29.98 -15.40
C ARG A 38 1.92 -29.82 -13.90
N TYR A 39 1.76 -28.59 -13.43
CA TYR A 39 1.67 -28.29 -11.98
C TYR A 39 0.25 -27.91 -11.53
N SER A 40 -0.75 -28.04 -12.41
CA SER A 40 -2.15 -27.71 -12.12
C SER A 40 -2.32 -26.30 -11.51
N LEU A 41 -1.64 -25.30 -12.07
CA LEU A 41 -1.60 -23.95 -11.53
C LEU A 41 -2.92 -23.18 -11.70
N ASN A 42 -3.85 -23.69 -12.52
CA ASN A 42 -5.16 -23.09 -12.81
C ASN A 42 -5.08 -21.61 -13.24
N ILE A 43 -4.09 -21.27 -14.06
CA ILE A 43 -3.85 -19.90 -14.56
C ILE A 43 -5.07 -19.36 -15.31
N ASP A 44 -5.78 -20.21 -16.07
CA ASP A 44 -7.01 -19.87 -16.77
C ASP A 44 -8.10 -19.32 -15.84
N ASN A 45 -8.35 -19.97 -14.70
CA ASN A 45 -9.30 -19.49 -13.70
C ASN A 45 -8.88 -18.15 -13.08
N LEU A 46 -7.57 -17.95 -12.86
CA LEU A 46 -7.04 -16.70 -12.32
C LEU A 46 -7.19 -15.54 -13.31
N LEU A 47 -6.96 -15.79 -14.60
CA LEU A 47 -7.11 -14.79 -15.66
C LEU A 47 -8.58 -14.48 -15.97
N ALA A 48 -9.52 -15.38 -15.68
CA ALA A 48 -10.95 -15.13 -15.87
C ALA A 48 -11.46 -13.91 -15.06
N ALA A 49 -10.82 -13.60 -13.94
CA ALA A 49 -11.14 -12.43 -13.12
C ALA A 49 -10.59 -11.11 -13.68
N THR A 50 -9.58 -11.17 -14.56
CA THR A 50 -8.93 -10.02 -15.23
C THR A 50 -8.83 -10.25 -16.73
N PRO A 51 -9.98 -10.33 -17.44
CA PRO A 51 -10.01 -10.60 -18.86
C PRO A 51 -9.41 -9.43 -19.63
N MET A 52 -8.94 -9.73 -20.83
CA MET A 52 -8.29 -8.73 -21.68
C MET A 52 -9.23 -7.56 -22.04
N VAL A 53 -8.72 -6.33 -21.88
CA VAL A 53 -9.29 -5.06 -22.36
C VAL A 53 -8.16 -4.25 -22.98
N TRP A 54 -8.35 -3.69 -24.17
CA TRP A 54 -7.35 -2.82 -24.78
C TRP A 54 -7.40 -1.43 -24.15
N ALA A 55 -6.29 -1.00 -23.58
CA ALA A 55 -6.17 0.24 -22.84
C ALA A 55 -5.09 1.12 -23.43
N HIS A 56 -5.40 2.40 -23.60
CA HIS A 56 -4.44 3.45 -23.86
C HIS A 56 -3.85 3.96 -22.54
N LEU A 57 -2.54 4.21 -22.52
CA LEU A 57 -1.86 4.93 -21.44
C LEU A 57 -0.91 5.98 -22.00
N PRO A 58 -0.88 7.19 -21.40
CA PRO A 58 0.11 8.20 -21.72
C PRO A 58 1.53 7.72 -21.40
N GLU A 59 2.51 8.51 -21.83
CA GLU A 59 3.88 8.31 -21.39
C GLU A 59 4.03 8.54 -19.87
N TYR A 60 4.84 7.72 -19.22
CA TYR A 60 5.24 7.91 -17.82
C TYR A 60 6.61 7.29 -17.55
N HIS A 61 7.16 7.62 -16.39
CA HIS A 61 8.35 6.99 -15.84
C HIS A 61 7.98 6.17 -14.62
N ILE A 62 8.56 4.99 -14.44
CA ILE A 62 8.35 4.16 -13.25
C ILE A 62 9.69 3.90 -12.55
N GLY A 63 9.70 3.92 -11.22
CA GLY A 63 10.90 3.60 -10.45
C GLY A 63 11.45 2.20 -10.82
N GLN A 64 12.77 2.04 -10.84
CA GLN A 64 13.40 0.75 -11.15
C GLN A 64 13.20 -0.29 -10.06
N PHE A 65 12.99 0.12 -8.80
CA PHE A 65 12.74 -0.79 -7.70
C PHE A 65 11.61 -0.25 -6.84
N LEU A 66 11.21 -1.01 -5.82
CA LEU A 66 10.42 -0.50 -4.73
C LEU A 66 11.18 0.62 -3.99
N VAL A 67 10.43 1.48 -3.31
CA VAL A 67 11.03 2.44 -2.38
C VAL A 67 11.75 1.67 -1.29
N THR A 68 13.00 2.00 -1.06
CA THR A 68 13.86 1.33 -0.09
C THR A 68 13.73 1.98 1.29
N ASN A 69 14.15 1.26 2.34
CA ASN A 69 14.23 1.85 3.67
C ASN A 69 15.12 3.09 3.72
N ALA A 70 16.23 3.12 2.98
CA ALA A 70 17.10 4.31 2.94
C ALA A 70 16.40 5.53 2.34
N GLU A 71 15.65 5.34 1.26
CA GLU A 71 14.88 6.42 0.62
C GLU A 71 13.76 6.90 1.55
N TYR A 72 12.99 5.98 2.14
CA TYR A 72 11.90 6.32 3.06
C TYR A 72 12.41 6.94 4.37
N HIS A 73 13.60 6.57 4.83
CA HIS A 73 14.21 7.14 6.02
C HIS A 73 14.50 8.63 5.88
N ILE A 74 14.89 9.08 4.68
CA ILE A 74 15.08 10.52 4.38
C ILE A 74 13.75 11.27 4.55
N PHE A 75 12.63 10.67 4.13
CA PHE A 75 11.31 11.25 4.31
C PHE A 75 10.92 11.33 5.79
N VAL A 76 11.04 10.24 6.57
CA VAL A 76 10.71 10.25 8.02
C VAL A 76 11.60 11.25 8.78
N THR A 77 12.89 11.28 8.49
CA THR A 77 13.85 12.19 9.14
C THR A 77 13.83 13.63 8.62
N SER A 78 12.98 13.93 7.63
CA SER A 78 12.65 15.31 7.30
C SER A 78 11.85 15.98 8.41
N GLY A 79 11.06 15.23 9.19
CA GLY A 79 10.17 15.76 10.22
C GLY A 79 10.84 16.68 11.26
N PRO A 80 11.98 16.28 11.86
CA PRO A 80 12.71 17.14 12.80
C PRO A 80 13.27 18.43 12.18
N LYS A 81 13.51 18.43 10.86
CA LYS A 81 14.05 19.59 10.16
C LYS A 81 12.85 20.47 9.82
N LYS A 82 12.78 21.69 10.38
CA LYS A 82 11.80 22.72 9.98
C LYS A 82 12.13 23.22 8.56
N THR A 83 12.20 22.33 7.58
CA THR A 83 12.53 22.63 6.20
C THR A 83 11.25 22.89 5.43
N GLU A 84 11.17 24.09 4.87
CA GLU A 84 10.33 24.41 3.71
C GLU A 84 10.66 23.47 2.53
N PRO A 85 9.68 23.08 1.69
CA PRO A 85 8.29 23.54 1.72
C PRO A 85 7.35 22.70 2.61
N ILE A 86 7.56 21.38 2.75
CA ILE A 86 6.79 20.49 3.64
C ILE A 86 7.65 19.31 4.13
N ASN A 87 7.38 18.80 5.33
CA ASN A 87 8.10 17.67 5.94
C ASN A 87 7.13 16.66 6.60
N TYR A 88 7.66 15.57 7.16
CA TYR A 88 6.85 14.49 7.75
C TYR A 88 5.92 14.92 8.90
N ASN A 89 6.23 15.99 9.64
CA ASN A 89 5.36 16.52 10.69
C ASN A 89 4.47 17.66 10.20
N SER A 90 4.50 18.01 8.91
CA SER A 90 3.67 19.08 8.36
C SER A 90 2.19 18.66 8.32
N PRO A 91 1.27 19.44 8.91
CA PRO A 91 -0.16 19.19 8.79
C PRO A 91 -0.64 19.23 7.34
N GLN A 92 -0.11 20.17 6.56
CA GLN A 92 -0.51 20.34 5.17
C GLN A 92 -0.23 19.09 4.35
N LEU A 93 0.88 18.38 4.59
CA LEU A 93 1.18 17.13 3.91
C LEU A 93 0.07 16.08 4.14
N TRP A 94 -0.38 15.92 5.38
CA TRP A 94 -1.35 14.89 5.74
C TRP A 94 -2.80 15.25 5.38
N ARG A 95 -3.09 16.54 5.24
CA ARG A 95 -4.34 17.03 4.61
C ARG A 95 -4.32 16.82 3.10
N ASP A 96 -3.25 17.23 2.41
CA ASP A 96 -3.08 17.04 0.96
C ASP A 96 -3.28 15.56 0.57
N VAL A 97 -2.73 14.64 1.37
CA VAL A 97 -2.87 13.18 1.18
C VAL A 97 -4.31 12.68 1.40
N TRP A 98 -5.06 13.30 2.32
CA TRP A 98 -6.44 12.93 2.61
C TRP A 98 -7.40 13.51 1.56
N ASP A 99 -7.22 14.77 1.20
CA ASP A 99 -8.11 15.53 0.31
C ASP A 99 -7.94 15.21 -1.19
N SER A 100 -6.86 14.52 -1.58
CA SER A 100 -6.51 14.22 -2.97
C SER A 100 -7.40 13.19 -3.69
N LEU A 101 -8.71 13.16 -3.39
CA LEU A 101 -9.75 12.22 -3.87
C LEU A 101 -9.66 10.81 -3.26
N TYR A 102 -8.68 10.57 -2.38
CA TYR A 102 -8.42 9.25 -1.81
C TYR A 102 -8.96 9.04 -0.39
N ARG A 103 -9.63 10.03 0.22
CA ARG A 103 -10.27 9.86 1.54
C ARG A 103 -11.22 8.68 1.58
N VAL A 104 -11.18 7.91 2.65
CA VAL A 104 -12.23 6.93 2.96
C VAL A 104 -13.26 7.65 3.82
N VAL A 105 -14.53 7.62 3.42
CA VAL A 105 -15.63 8.23 4.19
C VAL A 105 -16.17 7.25 5.23
N SER A 106 -16.36 5.99 4.83
CA SER A 106 -16.75 4.92 5.73
C SER A 106 -16.23 3.56 5.25
N ALA A 107 -16.16 2.60 6.16
CA ALA A 107 -15.79 1.23 5.86
C ALA A 107 -16.69 0.25 6.62
N ASN A 108 -17.11 -0.83 5.95
CA ASN A 108 -17.85 -1.92 6.56
C ASN A 108 -16.93 -3.13 6.69
N ILE A 109 -16.49 -3.42 7.92
CA ILE A 109 -15.60 -4.54 8.18
C ILE A 109 -16.40 -5.74 8.65
N HIS A 110 -16.46 -6.78 7.82
CA HIS A 110 -17.00 -8.08 8.19
C HIS A 110 -15.98 -8.85 9.04
N TYR A 111 -16.42 -9.43 10.15
CA TYR A 111 -15.57 -10.23 11.02
C TYR A 111 -16.33 -11.38 11.66
N LYS A 112 -15.60 -12.40 12.11
CA LYS A 112 -16.14 -13.54 12.86
C LYS A 112 -15.89 -13.38 14.37
N THR A 113 -16.92 -13.62 15.17
CA THR A 113 -16.81 -13.69 16.63
C THR A 113 -16.22 -15.03 17.09
N VAL A 114 -15.96 -15.17 18.39
CA VAL A 114 -15.51 -16.43 19.01
C VAL A 114 -16.54 -17.57 18.90
N SER A 115 -17.81 -17.26 18.63
CA SER A 115 -18.87 -18.23 18.33
C SER A 115 -19.06 -18.49 16.82
N GLU A 116 -18.14 -18.00 15.97
CA GLU A 116 -18.18 -18.09 14.51
C GLU A 116 -19.34 -17.32 13.84
N GLN A 117 -20.05 -16.45 14.56
CA GLN A 117 -21.04 -15.56 13.97
C GLN A 117 -20.36 -14.47 13.13
N VAL A 118 -20.93 -14.19 11.95
CA VAL A 118 -20.47 -13.10 11.08
C VAL A 118 -21.18 -11.82 11.51
N GLN A 119 -20.40 -10.83 11.92
CA GLN A 119 -20.87 -9.49 12.27
C GLN A 119 -20.20 -8.44 11.37
N VAL A 120 -20.75 -7.23 11.40
CA VAL A 120 -20.24 -6.08 10.65
C VAL A 120 -19.99 -4.94 11.62
N GLN A 121 -18.80 -4.34 11.56
CA GLN A 121 -18.51 -3.06 12.21
C GLN A 121 -18.47 -1.99 11.13
N GLU A 122 -19.36 -1.01 11.25
CA GLU A 122 -19.28 0.22 10.48
C GLU A 122 -18.23 1.15 11.11
N GLN A 123 -17.37 1.70 10.28
CA GLN A 123 -16.34 2.66 10.68
C GLN A 123 -16.60 3.96 9.91
N ASN A 124 -16.83 5.05 10.62
CA ASN A 124 -17.07 6.36 10.03
C ASN A 124 -15.83 7.25 10.17
N TYR A 125 -15.41 7.82 9.04
CA TYR A 125 -14.26 8.73 8.91
C TYR A 125 -14.67 10.04 8.23
N GLY A 126 -15.96 10.27 7.98
CA GLY A 126 -16.48 11.44 7.27
C GLY A 126 -16.21 12.77 7.98
N GLY A 127 -16.00 12.74 9.31
CA GLY A 127 -15.61 13.90 10.09
C GLY A 127 -14.09 14.18 10.11
N CYS A 128 -13.26 13.24 9.64
CA CYS A 128 -11.82 13.39 9.74
C CYS A 128 -11.29 14.43 8.74
N GLN A 129 -10.46 15.37 9.21
CA GLN A 129 -9.86 16.42 8.38
C GLN A 129 -8.47 16.05 7.83
N SER A 130 -7.85 14.99 8.36
CA SER A 130 -6.53 14.53 7.94
C SER A 130 -6.43 13.01 7.99
N PHE A 131 -5.46 12.47 7.26
CA PHE A 131 -5.13 11.05 7.37
C PHE A 131 -4.74 10.66 8.81
N VAL A 132 -4.01 11.52 9.53
CA VAL A 132 -3.53 11.20 10.89
C VAL A 132 -4.72 10.94 11.81
N GLU A 133 -5.76 11.76 11.71
CA GLU A 133 -6.98 11.58 12.47
C GLU A 133 -7.71 10.28 12.10
N ALA A 134 -7.93 10.03 10.81
CA ALA A 134 -8.57 8.81 10.34
C ALA A 134 -7.77 7.55 10.74
N TYR A 135 -6.44 7.63 10.75
CA TYR A 135 -5.57 6.58 11.23
C TYR A 135 -5.77 6.32 12.73
N ILE A 136 -5.81 7.36 13.57
CA ILE A 136 -6.06 7.22 15.01
C ILE A 136 -7.43 6.57 15.26
N ASP A 137 -8.49 7.05 14.60
CA ASP A 137 -9.84 6.50 14.74
C ASP A 137 -9.91 5.06 14.25
N SER A 138 -9.20 4.73 13.17
CA SER A 138 -9.14 3.36 12.70
C SER A 138 -8.52 2.45 13.76
N LEU A 139 -7.45 2.85 14.45
CA LEU A 139 -6.84 2.05 15.53
C LEU A 139 -7.82 1.83 16.70
N LYS A 140 -8.61 2.87 17.05
CA LYS A 140 -9.70 2.76 18.03
C LYS A 140 -10.72 1.72 17.61
N TYR A 141 -11.24 1.81 16.38
CA TYR A 141 -12.20 0.84 15.84
C TYR A 141 -11.65 -0.59 15.83
N GLU A 142 -10.36 -0.79 15.53
CA GLU A 142 -9.73 -2.12 15.58
C GLU A 142 -9.73 -2.70 16.99
N ILE A 143 -9.35 -1.91 17.99
CA ILE A 143 -9.34 -2.36 19.38
C ILE A 143 -10.76 -2.71 19.82
N GLN A 144 -11.73 -1.84 19.52
CA GLN A 144 -13.14 -2.10 19.82
C GLN A 144 -13.61 -3.40 19.15
N ARG A 145 -13.34 -3.58 17.85
CA ARG A 145 -13.72 -4.78 17.09
C ARG A 145 -13.15 -6.05 17.71
N VAL A 146 -11.89 -6.01 18.12
CA VAL A 146 -11.22 -7.18 18.72
C VAL A 146 -11.85 -7.54 20.07
N VAL A 147 -12.32 -6.55 20.83
CA VAL A 147 -13.06 -6.76 22.08
C VAL A 147 -14.47 -7.30 21.81
N ASP A 148 -15.21 -6.69 20.89
CA ASP A 148 -16.56 -7.11 20.50
C ASP A 148 -16.60 -8.55 20.02
N ARG A 149 -15.58 -8.96 19.25
CA ARG A 149 -15.41 -10.35 18.77
C ARG A 149 -15.37 -11.39 19.89
N THR A 150 -15.02 -11.00 21.11
CA THR A 150 -14.97 -11.90 22.26
C THR A 150 -16.33 -12.15 22.90
N GLU A 151 -17.39 -11.46 22.46
CA GLU A 151 -18.76 -11.63 22.96
C GLU A 151 -18.86 -11.48 24.49
N GLY A 152 -18.18 -10.47 25.03
CA GLY A 152 -18.18 -10.14 26.46
C GLY A 152 -17.21 -10.96 27.33
N ARG A 153 -16.45 -11.91 26.76
CA ARG A 153 -15.39 -12.62 27.52
C ARG A 153 -14.24 -11.71 27.94
N VAL A 154 -14.03 -10.62 27.20
CA VAL A 154 -13.03 -9.60 27.50
C VAL A 154 -13.73 -8.26 27.50
N THR A 155 -13.55 -7.47 28.56
CA THR A 155 -14.11 -6.13 28.70
C THR A 155 -13.07 -5.16 29.27
N PHE A 156 -13.25 -3.88 28.98
CA PHE A 156 -12.52 -2.80 29.65
C PHE A 156 -12.95 -2.72 31.11
N LYS A 157 -12.03 -2.33 32.00
CA LYS A 157 -12.37 -2.07 33.41
C LYS A 157 -13.22 -0.82 33.54
N ASP A 158 -12.82 0.21 32.81
CA ASP A 158 -13.59 1.43 32.61
C ASP A 158 -14.10 1.44 31.16
N PRO A 159 -15.43 1.41 30.94
CA PRO A 159 -16.03 1.47 29.61
C PRO A 159 -15.57 2.67 28.78
N ASP A 160 -15.22 3.80 29.41
CA ASP A 160 -14.86 5.04 28.73
C ASP A 160 -13.36 5.19 28.47
N ALA A 161 -12.54 4.28 29.00
CA ALA A 161 -11.07 4.36 28.88
C ALA A 161 -10.59 4.35 27.42
N LEU A 162 -11.28 3.63 26.53
CA LEU A 162 -10.90 3.58 25.11
C LEU A 162 -11.12 4.94 24.44
N GLU A 163 -12.30 5.55 24.62
CA GLU A 163 -12.63 6.83 24.00
C GLU A 163 -11.71 7.93 24.55
N ARG A 164 -11.61 8.02 25.88
CA ARG A 164 -10.78 9.02 26.56
C ARG A 164 -9.30 8.94 26.16
N LEU A 165 -8.74 7.72 26.07
CA LEU A 165 -7.37 7.53 25.60
C LEU A 165 -7.16 8.02 24.17
N PHE A 166 -8.08 7.70 23.25
CA PHE A 166 -7.92 8.07 21.84
C PHE A 166 -8.19 9.56 21.58
N SER A 167 -9.09 10.20 22.34
CA SER A 167 -9.21 11.67 22.36
C SER A 167 -7.92 12.33 22.83
N PHE A 168 -7.28 11.80 23.87
CA PHE A 168 -5.98 12.29 24.32
C PHE A 168 -4.86 12.05 23.29
N VAL A 169 -4.88 10.92 22.56
CA VAL A 169 -3.95 10.69 21.45
C VAL A 169 -4.11 11.76 20.37
N LYS A 170 -5.33 12.08 19.96
CA LYS A 170 -5.59 13.16 18.99
C LYS A 170 -5.08 14.51 19.51
N PHE A 171 -5.37 14.84 20.77
CA PHE A 171 -4.87 16.05 21.42
C PHE A 171 -3.34 16.16 21.43
N LYS A 172 -2.64 15.08 21.78
CA LYS A 172 -1.17 15.07 21.76
C LYS A 172 -0.62 15.17 20.34
N LEU A 173 -1.38 14.77 19.33
CA LEU A 173 -0.99 14.89 17.91
C LEU A 173 -1.59 16.11 17.22
N ARG A 174 -2.25 17.03 17.95
CA ARG A 174 -2.92 18.22 17.37
C ARG A 174 -2.00 19.04 16.47
N GLY A 175 -0.73 19.20 16.84
CA GLY A 175 0.24 19.98 16.06
C GLY A 175 0.41 19.48 14.62
N VAL A 176 0.21 18.19 14.34
CA VAL A 176 0.23 17.64 12.97
C VAL A 176 -1.17 17.50 12.35
N ILE A 177 -2.24 17.57 13.14
CA ILE A 177 -3.63 17.48 12.66
C ILE A 177 -4.15 18.88 12.27
N THR A 178 -3.96 19.87 13.15
CA THR A 178 -4.47 21.24 13.02
C THR A 178 -3.40 22.21 12.52
N GLY A 179 -2.12 21.97 12.83
CA GLY A 179 -1.05 22.93 12.57
C GLY A 179 -0.98 24.10 13.54
N GLU A 180 -1.89 24.14 14.50
CA GLU A 180 -1.97 25.16 15.53
C GLU A 180 -1.56 24.50 16.85
N GLU A 181 -0.39 24.88 17.38
CA GLU A 181 0.12 24.33 18.65
C GLU A 181 -0.70 24.83 19.86
N ASP A 182 -1.31 26.02 19.72
CA ASP A 182 -2.00 26.79 20.75
C ASP A 182 -3.54 26.74 20.69
N ASP A 183 -4.12 26.14 19.65
CA ASP A 183 -5.59 26.07 19.50
C ASP A 183 -6.16 24.94 20.37
N LEU A 184 -6.06 25.17 21.68
CA LEU A 184 -6.61 24.33 22.74
C LEU A 184 -8.14 24.31 22.72
N PHE A 185 -8.79 25.40 22.29
CA PHE A 185 -10.22 25.58 22.47
C PHE A 185 -11.08 24.55 21.73
N GLY A 186 -10.75 24.20 20.47
CA GLY A 186 -11.52 23.20 19.72
C GLY A 186 -11.35 21.75 20.22
N PHE A 187 -10.17 21.40 20.74
CA PHE A 187 -9.88 20.06 21.25
C PHE A 187 -10.31 19.86 22.71
N VAL A 188 -10.24 20.91 23.54
CA VAL A 188 -10.64 20.86 24.95
C VAL A 188 -12.15 20.67 25.09
N ASP A 189 -12.95 21.21 24.17
CA ASP A 189 -14.41 21.00 24.14
C ASP A 189 -14.79 19.56 23.69
N GLU A 190 -13.94 18.88 22.91
CA GLU A 190 -14.15 17.49 22.48
C GLU A 190 -13.65 16.44 23.50
N ILE A 191 -12.68 16.79 24.34
CA ILE A 191 -12.21 15.90 25.41
C ILE A 191 -13.13 16.07 26.61
N SER A 192 -14.19 15.26 26.67
CA SER A 192 -15.18 15.30 27.75
C SER A 192 -14.60 15.03 29.15
N ASN A 193 -13.34 14.59 29.24
CA ASN A 193 -12.63 14.27 30.48
C ASN A 193 -11.09 14.23 30.26
N PRO A 194 -10.38 15.37 30.29
CA PRO A 194 -8.93 15.39 30.08
C PRO A 194 -8.20 14.74 31.25
N TYR A 195 -7.06 14.09 30.97
CA TYR A 195 -6.22 13.56 32.04
C TYR A 195 -5.60 14.70 32.84
N GLU A 196 -5.96 14.81 34.11
CA GLU A 196 -5.34 15.77 35.03
C GLU A 196 -4.00 15.26 35.56
N LYS A 197 -3.85 13.93 35.61
CA LYS A 197 -2.71 13.25 36.23
C LYS A 197 -2.13 12.16 35.34
N ALA A 198 -0.80 11.99 35.45
CA ALA A 198 -0.09 10.97 34.68
C ALA A 198 -0.52 9.54 35.04
N GLU A 199 -0.95 9.34 36.29
CA GLU A 199 -1.44 8.07 36.79
C GLU A 199 -2.76 7.65 36.13
N GLU A 200 -3.65 8.59 35.82
CA GLU A 200 -4.94 8.34 35.15
C GLU A 200 -4.70 7.89 33.71
N PHE A 201 -3.86 8.63 32.98
CA PHE A 201 -3.41 8.23 31.64
C PHE A 201 -2.76 6.86 31.65
N ALA A 202 -1.86 6.60 32.61
CA ALA A 202 -1.20 5.32 32.73
C ALA A 202 -2.19 4.18 33.05
N ALA A 203 -3.20 4.43 33.87
CA ALA A 203 -4.24 3.45 34.20
C ALA A 203 -5.04 3.06 32.95
N ASP A 204 -5.52 4.03 32.17
CA ASP A 204 -6.29 3.78 30.95
C ASP A 204 -5.47 3.13 29.86
N LEU A 205 -4.25 3.63 29.61
CA LEU A 205 -3.33 3.02 28.65
C LEU A 205 -3.08 1.55 29.01
N ASN A 206 -2.81 1.26 30.28
CA ASN A 206 -2.59 -0.11 30.74
C ASN A 206 -3.85 -0.95 30.60
N ASP A 207 -5.03 -0.41 30.89
CA ASP A 207 -6.28 -1.12 30.74
C ASP A 207 -6.57 -1.47 29.27
N VAL A 208 -6.50 -0.49 28.38
CA VAL A 208 -6.72 -0.64 26.94
C VAL A 208 -5.72 -1.63 26.35
N VAL A 209 -4.41 -1.50 26.64
CA VAL A 209 -3.37 -2.42 26.14
C VAL A 209 -3.61 -3.84 26.64
N ARG A 210 -3.93 -4.01 27.92
CA ARG A 210 -4.20 -5.32 28.53
C ARG A 210 -5.44 -5.97 27.91
N THR A 211 -6.52 -5.20 27.77
CA THR A 211 -7.81 -5.66 27.24
C THR A 211 -7.68 -6.03 25.77
N ALA A 212 -7.10 -5.16 24.94
CA ALA A 212 -6.82 -5.46 23.53
C ALA A 212 -5.95 -6.71 23.38
N ARG A 213 -4.86 -6.85 24.16
CA ARG A 213 -3.99 -8.03 24.12
C ARG A 213 -4.75 -9.32 24.45
N LYS A 214 -5.63 -9.30 25.46
CA LYS A 214 -6.50 -10.45 25.79
C LYS A 214 -7.45 -10.76 24.64
N GLY A 215 -8.10 -9.76 24.06
CA GLY A 215 -8.98 -9.93 22.91
C GLY A 215 -8.28 -10.59 21.73
N TYR A 216 -7.09 -10.10 21.34
CA TYR A 216 -6.30 -10.71 20.27
C TYR A 216 -5.93 -12.17 20.56
N LEU A 217 -5.59 -12.51 21.80
CA LEU A 217 -5.25 -13.88 22.18
C LEU A 217 -6.46 -14.82 22.13
N GLU A 218 -7.64 -14.32 22.50
CA GLU A 218 -8.89 -15.08 22.48
C GLU A 218 -9.29 -15.42 21.03
N VAL A 219 -9.28 -14.42 20.15
CA VAL A 219 -9.80 -14.52 18.76
C VAL A 219 -8.78 -15.07 17.76
N ALA A 220 -7.51 -15.21 18.14
CA ALA A 220 -6.47 -15.72 17.27
C ALA A 220 -6.53 -17.24 17.11
N ASP A 221 -6.20 -17.73 15.91
CA ASP A 221 -5.90 -19.14 15.67
C ASP A 221 -4.70 -19.62 16.52
N SER A 222 -4.49 -20.93 16.62
CA SER A 222 -3.44 -21.53 17.45
C SER A 222 -2.02 -21.02 17.13
N ARG A 223 -1.69 -20.86 15.84
CA ARG A 223 -0.38 -20.40 15.37
C ARG A 223 -0.17 -18.92 15.69
N THR A 224 -1.15 -18.08 15.37
CA THR A 224 -1.13 -16.65 15.66
C THR A 224 -1.08 -16.40 17.18
N ARG A 225 -1.86 -17.16 17.96
CA ARG A 225 -1.86 -17.07 19.43
C ARG A 225 -0.51 -17.43 20.02
N ALA A 226 0.15 -18.49 19.53
CA ALA A 226 1.49 -18.87 19.96
C ALA A 226 2.52 -17.76 19.67
N ALA A 227 2.48 -17.17 18.47
CA ALA A 227 3.38 -16.07 18.08
C ALA A 227 3.14 -14.80 18.93
N LEU A 228 1.89 -14.48 19.25
CA LEU A 228 1.54 -13.36 20.14
C LEU A 228 2.03 -13.59 21.58
N ARG A 229 1.92 -14.82 22.11
CA ARG A 229 2.42 -15.18 23.44
C ARG A 229 3.94 -15.07 23.53
N ALA A 230 4.64 -15.52 22.49
CA ALA A 230 6.10 -15.43 22.38
C ALA A 230 6.63 -14.01 22.12
N GLY A 231 5.74 -13.03 21.88
CA GLY A 231 6.14 -11.67 21.47
C GLY A 231 6.74 -11.59 20.06
N ALA A 232 6.72 -12.69 19.31
CA ALA A 232 7.23 -12.78 17.94
C ALA A 232 6.35 -12.03 16.92
N LYS A 233 5.09 -11.75 17.27
CA LYS A 233 4.16 -10.95 16.47
C LYS A 233 3.66 -9.78 17.31
N THR A 234 3.79 -8.56 16.77
CA THR A 234 3.16 -7.37 17.34
C THR A 234 2.06 -6.90 16.39
N VAL A 235 0.90 -6.56 16.95
CA VAL A 235 -0.23 -5.99 16.21
C VAL A 235 -0.16 -4.47 16.25
N GLU A 236 -0.57 -3.84 15.15
CA GLU A 236 -0.36 -2.42 14.88
C GLU A 236 -0.91 -1.48 15.99
N PRO A 237 -2.14 -1.65 16.51
CA PRO A 237 -2.62 -0.77 17.60
C PRO A 237 -1.77 -0.85 18.87
N LEU A 238 -1.32 -2.04 19.26
CA LEU A 238 -0.47 -2.21 20.44
C LEU A 238 0.93 -1.63 20.23
N LEU A 239 1.48 -1.75 19.01
CA LEU A 239 2.74 -1.12 18.65
C LEU A 239 2.64 0.41 18.70
N PHE A 240 1.57 0.97 18.14
CA PHE A 240 1.32 2.40 18.18
C PHE A 240 1.20 2.92 19.61
N LEU A 241 0.37 2.30 20.46
CA LEU A 241 0.22 2.68 21.87
C LEU A 241 1.53 2.57 22.66
N LYS A 242 2.36 1.57 22.35
CA LYS A 242 3.72 1.46 22.93
C LYS A 242 4.61 2.64 22.53
N ARG A 243 4.62 3.02 21.24
CA ARG A 243 5.40 4.17 20.75
C ARG A 243 4.87 5.49 21.31
N PHE A 244 3.54 5.65 21.36
CA PHE A 244 2.87 6.80 21.95
C PHE A 244 3.23 6.96 23.43
N SER A 245 3.09 5.89 24.22
CA SER A 245 3.51 5.88 25.63
C SER A 245 4.96 6.30 25.80
N ALA A 246 5.87 5.80 24.98
CA ALA A 246 7.28 6.18 25.02
C ALA A 246 7.49 7.67 24.69
N ALA A 247 6.72 8.21 23.74
CA ALA A 247 6.80 9.63 23.36
C ALA A 247 6.24 10.57 24.43
N CYS A 248 5.32 10.11 25.29
CA CYS A 248 4.82 10.88 26.43
C CYS A 248 5.78 10.92 27.64
N ARG A 249 6.75 10.00 27.75
CA ARG A 249 7.61 9.91 28.94
C ARG A 249 8.50 11.14 29.10
N GLY A 250 8.38 11.79 30.27
CA GLY A 250 9.23 12.93 30.64
C GLY A 250 8.94 14.23 29.88
N GLY A 251 7.84 14.28 29.13
CA GLY A 251 7.35 15.48 28.46
C GLY A 251 6.17 16.10 29.20
N ASP A 252 5.91 17.38 28.92
CA ASP A 252 4.71 18.08 29.36
C ASP A 252 3.43 17.43 28.78
N PHE A 253 2.38 17.32 29.59
CA PHE A 253 1.08 16.76 29.21
C PHE A 253 0.36 17.62 28.18
N GLU A 254 0.61 18.93 28.17
CA GLU A 254 0.03 19.84 27.20
C GLU A 254 0.81 19.84 25.88
N ALA A 255 2.14 19.73 25.92
CA ALA A 255 2.99 19.78 24.71
C ALA A 255 2.60 18.76 23.62
N SER A 256 2.62 19.18 22.35
CA SER A 256 2.34 18.30 21.22
C SER A 256 3.49 17.29 20.98
N ILE A 257 3.15 16.13 20.41
CA ILE A 257 4.08 15.08 20.03
C ILE A 257 4.24 15.11 18.50
N PRO A 258 5.49 15.19 18.00
CA PRO A 258 5.74 15.05 16.57
C PRO A 258 5.34 13.66 16.05
N LEU A 259 4.66 13.62 14.90
CA LEU A 259 4.13 12.38 14.32
C LEU A 259 5.21 11.32 14.08
N HIS A 260 6.38 11.70 13.57
CA HIS A 260 7.48 10.76 13.29
C HIS A 260 7.96 9.98 14.51
N LYS A 261 7.67 10.42 15.74
CA LYS A 261 8.01 9.67 16.97
C LYS A 261 7.09 8.48 17.22
N VAL A 262 5.88 8.49 16.67
CA VAL A 262 4.85 7.48 16.92
C VAL A 262 4.45 6.69 15.67
N LEU A 263 4.49 7.34 14.51
CA LEU A 263 4.13 6.78 13.22
C LEU A 263 5.33 6.76 12.27
N TYR A 264 5.79 5.55 11.97
CA TYR A 264 6.84 5.21 11.02
C TYR A 264 6.70 3.69 10.73
N PRO A 265 7.40 3.11 9.74
CA PRO A 265 7.20 1.72 9.34
C PRO A 265 7.21 0.76 10.53
N ARG A 266 6.24 -0.17 10.57
CA ARG A 266 5.97 -0.95 11.80
C ARG A 266 7.05 -2.00 12.09
N ASN A 267 7.83 -2.37 11.08
CA ASN A 267 9.02 -3.20 11.22
C ASN A 267 10.26 -2.41 11.69
N TRP A 268 10.24 -1.08 11.80
CA TRP A 268 11.41 -0.33 12.28
C TRP A 268 11.43 -0.24 13.80
N GLY A 269 12.63 -0.32 14.38
CA GLY A 269 12.85 -0.17 15.82
C GLY A 269 12.75 1.27 16.32
N ALA A 270 13.09 2.24 15.48
CA ALA A 270 13.06 3.68 15.79
C ALA A 270 12.82 4.51 14.52
N PRO A 271 12.48 5.82 14.65
CA PRO A 271 12.29 6.72 13.50
C PRO A 271 13.55 6.89 12.65
N SER A 272 14.73 6.79 13.27
CA SER A 272 16.04 6.79 12.60
C SER A 272 16.34 5.51 11.82
N GLY A 273 15.35 4.62 11.68
CA GLY A 273 15.57 3.26 11.21
C GLY A 273 16.17 2.35 12.28
N GLY A 274 16.81 1.27 11.84
CA GLY A 274 17.41 0.26 12.73
C GLY A 274 16.81 -1.12 12.50
N SER A 275 17.63 -2.15 12.74
CA SER A 275 17.41 -3.56 12.41
C SER A 275 16.02 -4.06 12.83
N GLY A 276 15.11 -4.09 11.87
CA GLY A 276 13.83 -4.75 12.01
C GLY A 276 13.29 -5.18 10.65
N GLY A 277 12.65 -6.34 10.65
CA GLY A 277 12.33 -7.13 9.45
C GLY A 277 12.68 -8.61 9.65
N ILE A 278 12.02 -9.48 8.88
CA ILE A 278 12.02 -10.94 9.05
C ILE A 278 13.38 -11.61 8.73
N ALA A 279 14.36 -10.89 8.18
CA ALA A 279 15.66 -11.46 7.81
C ALA A 279 16.86 -10.65 8.37
N PRO A 280 17.42 -11.02 9.53
CA PRO A 280 18.49 -10.23 10.15
C PRO A 280 19.89 -10.30 9.52
N THR A 281 20.19 -11.09 8.48
CA THR A 281 21.63 -11.43 8.26
C THR A 281 22.23 -11.34 6.85
N MET A 282 21.55 -10.89 5.78
CA MET A 282 22.17 -10.97 4.44
C MET A 282 21.97 -9.82 3.43
N VAL A 283 20.78 -9.21 3.30
CA VAL A 283 20.58 -7.98 2.49
C VAL A 283 20.69 -6.75 3.39
N PRO A 284 21.49 -5.72 3.09
CA PRO A 284 21.57 -4.50 3.91
C PRO A 284 20.19 -3.86 4.09
N TRP A 285 19.87 -3.40 5.31
CA TRP A 285 18.55 -2.85 5.63
C TRP A 285 18.15 -1.71 4.69
N GLU A 286 19.12 -0.87 4.34
CA GLU A 286 19.04 0.28 3.45
C GLU A 286 18.55 -0.08 2.05
N GLN A 287 18.82 -1.31 1.58
CA GLN A 287 18.49 -1.78 0.24
C GLN A 287 17.15 -2.52 0.18
N ARG A 288 16.60 -2.89 1.34
CA ARG A 288 15.33 -3.61 1.41
C ARG A 288 14.18 -2.66 1.07
N PRO A 289 13.12 -3.15 0.42
CA PRO A 289 11.88 -2.39 0.29
C PRO A 289 11.37 -1.92 1.65
N VAL A 290 10.88 -0.69 1.73
CA VAL A 290 10.06 -0.28 2.86
C VAL A 290 8.72 -1.01 2.77
N THR A 291 8.32 -1.62 3.88
CA THR A 291 7.05 -2.33 4.00
C THR A 291 6.38 -1.99 5.32
N TRP A 292 5.18 -2.51 5.54
CA TRP A 292 4.43 -2.26 6.78
C TRP A 292 4.12 -0.77 6.98
N ILE A 293 3.69 -0.14 5.89
CA ILE A 293 3.18 1.23 5.81
C ILE A 293 1.77 1.24 5.22
N THR A 294 1.00 2.26 5.55
CA THR A 294 -0.33 2.51 4.98
C THR A 294 -0.25 2.98 3.53
N PHE A 295 -1.39 2.95 2.83
CA PHE A 295 -1.53 3.56 1.51
C PHE A 295 -1.23 5.07 1.55
N TYR A 296 -1.71 5.75 2.58
CA TYR A 296 -1.53 7.20 2.75
C TYR A 296 -0.10 7.59 3.10
N GLU A 297 0.64 6.77 3.86
CA GLU A 297 2.09 6.94 4.04
C GLU A 297 2.86 6.85 2.71
N ALA A 298 2.46 5.93 1.82
CA ALA A 298 3.05 5.81 0.49
C ALA A 298 2.73 7.03 -0.41
N LEU A 299 1.47 7.51 -0.38
CA LEU A 299 1.09 8.76 -1.06
C LEU A 299 1.83 9.98 -0.51
N ALA A 300 1.96 10.09 0.81
CA ALA A 300 2.63 11.19 1.48
C ALA A 300 4.09 11.31 1.03
N PHE A 301 4.78 10.17 0.88
CA PHE A 301 6.13 10.15 0.31
C PHE A 301 6.18 10.74 -1.11
N CYS A 302 5.21 10.38 -1.97
CA CYS A 302 5.15 10.88 -3.34
C CYS A 302 4.81 12.39 -3.42
N ILE A 303 3.86 12.85 -2.61
CA ILE A 303 3.51 14.27 -2.51
C ILE A 303 4.70 15.07 -1.97
N TRP A 304 5.35 14.57 -0.91
CA TRP A 304 6.57 15.16 -0.37
C TRP A 304 7.67 15.30 -1.44
N LEU A 305 7.94 14.25 -2.24
CA LEU A 305 8.92 14.34 -3.33
C LEU A 305 8.54 15.37 -4.39
N THR A 306 7.25 15.41 -4.76
CA THR A 306 6.73 16.36 -5.75
C THR A 306 6.98 17.80 -5.30
N ARG A 307 6.68 18.11 -4.03
CA ARG A 307 6.84 19.45 -3.45
C ARG A 307 8.31 19.78 -3.16
N PHE A 308 9.06 18.84 -2.59
CA PHE A 308 10.47 19.00 -2.25
C PHE A 308 11.35 19.33 -3.48
N HIS A 309 10.98 18.80 -4.66
CA HIS A 309 11.66 19.09 -5.92
C HIS A 309 10.97 20.12 -6.80
N ASN A 310 9.83 20.65 -6.35
CA ASN A 310 8.97 21.55 -7.11
C ASN A 310 8.71 21.04 -8.54
N THR A 311 8.43 19.74 -8.69
CA THR A 311 8.31 19.13 -10.02
C THR A 311 7.04 19.57 -10.75
N GLN A 312 6.04 20.06 -10.03
CA GLN A 312 4.81 20.59 -10.61
C GLN A 312 5.06 21.79 -11.52
N GLU A 313 5.96 22.72 -11.15
CA GLU A 313 6.37 23.83 -12.03
C GLU A 313 7.07 23.34 -13.31
N LYS A 314 7.60 22.12 -13.29
CA LYS A 314 8.21 21.45 -14.44
C LYS A 314 7.20 20.56 -15.19
N GLY A 315 5.91 20.64 -14.85
CA GLY A 315 4.86 19.84 -15.46
C GLY A 315 4.95 18.35 -15.12
N ILE A 316 5.54 17.98 -13.97
CA ILE A 316 5.73 16.57 -13.55
C ILE A 316 5.12 16.35 -12.17
N ILE A 317 4.28 15.31 -12.03
CA ILE A 317 3.78 14.82 -10.75
C ILE A 317 4.41 13.48 -10.41
N ILE A 318 4.87 13.32 -9.17
CA ILE A 318 5.30 12.04 -8.60
C ILE A 318 4.13 11.47 -7.80
N THR A 319 3.69 10.26 -8.14
CA THR A 319 2.55 9.58 -7.50
C THR A 319 2.75 8.07 -7.47
N LEU A 320 1.79 7.33 -6.89
CA LEU A 320 1.74 5.87 -7.01
C LEU A 320 1.23 5.48 -8.41
N PRO A 321 1.63 4.33 -8.96
CA PRO A 321 1.06 3.84 -10.20
C PRO A 321 -0.45 3.59 -10.03
N ASN A 322 -1.23 3.76 -11.11
CA ASN A 322 -2.52 3.07 -11.21
C ASN A 322 -2.30 1.60 -11.59
N GLU A 323 -3.35 0.76 -11.53
CA GLU A 323 -3.17 -0.68 -11.80
C GLU A 323 -2.72 -0.96 -13.25
N ALA A 324 -3.16 -0.15 -14.22
CA ALA A 324 -2.80 -0.30 -15.62
C ALA A 324 -1.33 0.06 -15.88
N GLU A 325 -0.83 1.15 -15.31
CA GLU A 325 0.59 1.56 -15.37
C GLU A 325 1.50 0.51 -14.74
N TYR A 326 1.10 -0.02 -13.60
CA TYR A 326 1.82 -1.12 -12.96
C TYR A 326 1.85 -2.35 -13.89
N GLU A 327 0.69 -2.78 -14.38
CA GLU A 327 0.60 -4.00 -15.18
C GLU A 327 1.35 -3.86 -16.50
N ARG A 328 1.22 -2.73 -17.17
CA ARG A 328 1.95 -2.41 -18.40
C ARG A 328 3.45 -2.51 -18.18
N ALA A 329 3.97 -1.88 -17.12
CA ALA A 329 5.39 -1.94 -16.77
C ALA A 329 5.85 -3.38 -16.50
N ALA A 330 4.96 -4.23 -16.00
CA ALA A 330 5.28 -5.63 -15.69
C ALA A 330 5.17 -6.58 -16.87
N THR A 331 4.35 -6.28 -17.89
CA THR A 331 3.86 -7.30 -18.84
C THR A 331 4.02 -6.95 -20.31
N TRP A 332 4.13 -5.67 -20.66
CA TRP A 332 4.07 -5.23 -22.06
C TRP A 332 5.45 -4.85 -22.61
N PRO A 333 5.78 -5.21 -23.86
CA PRO A 333 6.94 -4.65 -24.54
C PRO A 333 6.80 -3.14 -24.79
N PRO A 334 7.93 -2.41 -24.96
CA PRO A 334 7.90 -1.00 -25.30
C PRO A 334 7.47 -0.80 -26.77
N GLU A 335 6.16 -0.77 -27.01
CA GLU A 335 5.58 -0.47 -28.33
C GLU A 335 5.00 0.94 -28.35
N PRO A 336 5.79 1.98 -28.70
CA PRO A 336 5.28 3.35 -28.72
C PRO A 336 4.17 3.52 -29.77
N LEU A 337 3.22 4.40 -29.49
CA LEU A 337 2.32 4.91 -30.52
C LEU A 337 3.13 5.53 -31.66
N ASN A 338 2.82 5.15 -32.90
CA ASN A 338 3.47 5.71 -34.08
C ASN A 338 2.46 5.88 -35.23
N GLY A 339 2.44 7.06 -35.85
CA GLY A 339 1.56 7.37 -36.98
C GLY A 339 0.07 7.39 -36.63
N THR A 340 -0.76 7.16 -37.66
CA THR A 340 -2.23 7.21 -37.57
C THR A 340 -2.88 5.83 -37.41
N LYS A 341 -2.10 4.76 -37.56
CA LYS A 341 -2.54 3.36 -37.45
C LYS A 341 -1.53 2.53 -36.66
N MET A 342 -2.02 1.74 -35.71
CA MET A 342 -1.21 0.81 -34.92
C MET A 342 -1.77 -0.61 -35.07
N VAL A 343 -0.88 -1.60 -35.20
CA VAL A 343 -1.22 -3.03 -35.14
C VAL A 343 -0.59 -3.61 -33.89
N VAL A 344 -1.41 -4.21 -33.02
CA VAL A 344 -0.97 -4.79 -31.75
C VAL A 344 -1.20 -6.30 -31.74
N ASP A 345 -0.29 -7.03 -31.08
CA ASP A 345 -0.39 -8.48 -30.93
C ASP A 345 -0.47 -8.85 -29.45
N PRO A 346 -1.63 -9.34 -28.95
CA PRO A 346 -1.79 -9.68 -27.54
C PRO A 346 -0.86 -10.82 -27.10
N LYS A 347 -0.33 -11.64 -28.02
CA LYS A 347 0.63 -12.71 -27.71
C LYS A 347 1.98 -12.20 -27.22
N LYS A 348 2.27 -10.91 -27.43
CA LYS A 348 3.48 -10.26 -26.92
C LYS A 348 3.39 -9.90 -25.44
N LYS A 349 2.21 -10.03 -24.82
CA LYS A 349 2.03 -9.76 -23.39
C LYS A 349 2.56 -10.94 -22.57
N ASP A 350 3.48 -10.66 -21.68
CA ASP A 350 3.92 -11.61 -20.67
C ASP A 350 2.98 -11.58 -19.46
N ILE A 351 2.69 -12.73 -18.82
CA ILE A 351 1.93 -12.75 -17.55
C ILE A 351 2.83 -12.73 -16.31
N LEU A 352 4.14 -12.95 -16.49
CA LEU A 352 5.18 -12.72 -15.49
C LEU A 352 6.29 -11.86 -16.11
N PRO A 353 6.95 -10.97 -15.34
CA PRO A 353 7.90 -10.00 -15.88
C PRO A 353 9.14 -10.54 -16.61
N TRP A 354 9.44 -11.83 -16.47
CA TRP A 354 10.66 -12.47 -16.99
C TRP A 354 10.41 -13.48 -18.11
N LEU A 355 9.16 -13.67 -18.57
CA LEU A 355 8.83 -14.74 -19.53
C LEU A 355 9.45 -14.57 -20.90
N ASN A 356 9.74 -13.35 -21.31
CA ASN A 356 10.50 -13.09 -22.52
C ASN A 356 11.97 -13.54 -22.46
N ARG A 357 12.47 -13.97 -21.30
CA ARG A 357 13.87 -14.37 -21.06
C ARG A 357 14.02 -15.74 -20.39
N SER A 358 13.01 -16.17 -19.63
CA SER A 358 13.04 -17.40 -18.85
C SER A 358 11.67 -18.06 -18.82
N ASN A 359 11.63 -19.39 -18.97
CA ASN A 359 10.40 -20.19 -18.93
C ASN A 359 10.04 -20.65 -17.50
N HIS A 360 10.74 -20.16 -16.47
CA HIS A 360 10.44 -20.47 -15.09
C HIS A 360 9.13 -19.80 -14.63
N GLU A 361 8.31 -20.55 -13.91
CA GLU A 361 7.08 -20.03 -13.31
C GLU A 361 7.34 -19.38 -11.95
N PHE A 362 6.29 -18.87 -11.32
CA PHE A 362 6.39 -18.11 -10.07
C PHE A 362 7.01 -18.94 -8.93
N HIS A 363 6.59 -20.19 -8.77
CA HIS A 363 7.01 -21.08 -7.69
C HIS A 363 8.46 -21.58 -7.81
N HIS A 364 9.12 -21.34 -8.94
CA HIS A 364 10.54 -21.57 -9.10
C HIS A 364 11.37 -20.57 -8.28
N PHE A 365 10.90 -19.32 -8.14
CA PHE A 365 11.61 -18.25 -7.46
C PHE A 365 11.03 -17.92 -6.07
N PHE A 366 9.72 -18.08 -5.93
CA PHE A 366 8.92 -17.72 -4.75
C PHE A 366 8.12 -18.96 -4.31
N GLY A 367 7.52 -19.08 -3.13
CA GLY A 367 6.91 -20.39 -2.80
C GLY A 367 6.24 -20.56 -1.45
N GLN A 368 5.48 -21.66 -1.33
CA GLN A 368 4.70 -22.02 -0.13
C GLN A 368 5.56 -22.41 1.08
N GLU A 369 6.80 -22.89 0.86
CA GLU A 369 7.69 -23.37 1.93
C GLU A 369 8.62 -22.29 2.50
N GLY A 370 8.53 -21.04 2.01
CA GLY A 370 9.33 -19.94 2.54
C GLY A 370 10.83 -20.13 2.34
N ILE A 371 11.27 -20.31 1.08
CA ILE A 371 12.69 -20.12 0.74
C ILE A 371 13.06 -18.73 1.24
N ASP A 372 14.08 -18.60 2.08
CA ASP A 372 14.50 -17.29 2.60
C ASP A 372 14.93 -16.38 1.43
N LEU A 373 13.98 -15.59 0.90
CA LEU A 373 14.20 -14.63 -0.18
C LEU A 373 15.37 -13.69 0.11
N TYR A 374 15.62 -13.44 1.40
CA TYR A 374 16.64 -12.51 1.86
C TYR A 374 18.01 -13.16 2.09
N GLY A 375 18.19 -14.43 1.76
CA GLY A 375 19.52 -15.04 1.63
C GLY A 375 20.33 -14.32 0.54
N LYS A 376 21.56 -13.86 0.83
CA LYS A 376 22.33 -12.91 -0.02
C LYS A 376 22.48 -13.37 -1.47
N ASN A 377 22.89 -14.63 -1.66
CA ASN A 377 23.11 -15.20 -2.99
C ASN A 377 21.78 -15.44 -3.71
N TRP A 378 20.74 -15.80 -2.97
CA TRP A 378 19.41 -16.04 -3.50
C TRP A 378 18.71 -14.73 -3.90
N TRP A 379 18.74 -13.70 -3.04
CA TRP A 379 18.20 -12.37 -3.34
C TRP A 379 18.75 -11.80 -4.65
N ASN A 380 20.08 -11.77 -4.81
CA ASN A 380 20.71 -11.23 -6.02
C ASN A 380 20.35 -12.05 -7.27
N TYR A 381 20.29 -13.38 -7.12
CA TYR A 381 19.85 -14.27 -8.19
C TYR A 381 18.40 -13.98 -8.59
N VAL A 382 17.46 -14.02 -7.65
CA VAL A 382 16.03 -13.76 -7.89
C VAL A 382 15.84 -12.35 -8.47
N MET A 383 16.47 -11.32 -7.90
CA MET A 383 16.41 -9.95 -8.44
C MET A 383 16.83 -9.88 -9.91
N LYS A 384 17.92 -10.56 -10.28
CA LYS A 384 18.43 -10.55 -11.66
C LYS A 384 17.48 -11.29 -12.62
N GLU A 385 17.08 -12.50 -12.24
CA GLU A 385 16.30 -13.40 -13.11
C GLU A 385 14.86 -12.90 -13.28
N THR A 386 14.28 -12.29 -12.25
CA THR A 386 12.89 -11.82 -12.25
C THR A 386 12.71 -10.37 -12.72
N ALA A 387 13.79 -9.64 -13.03
CA ALA A 387 13.71 -8.26 -13.51
C ALA A 387 13.04 -8.15 -14.89
N ARG A 388 12.17 -7.17 -15.10
CA ARG A 388 11.70 -6.82 -16.46
C ARG A 388 12.75 -5.97 -17.15
N GLU A 389 13.04 -6.26 -18.41
CA GLU A 389 13.97 -5.44 -19.22
C GLU A 389 13.23 -4.58 -20.25
N VAL A 390 13.33 -3.27 -20.12
CA VAL A 390 12.68 -2.30 -21.00
C VAL A 390 13.67 -1.24 -21.42
N ASN A 391 13.88 -1.07 -22.72
CA ASN A 391 14.77 -0.06 -23.31
C ASN A 391 16.19 -0.07 -22.68
N GLY A 392 16.78 -1.26 -22.51
CA GLY A 392 18.11 -1.43 -21.91
C GLY A 392 18.20 -1.16 -20.41
N LYS A 393 17.08 -0.83 -19.75
CA LYS A 393 16.97 -0.68 -18.30
C LYS A 393 16.19 -1.84 -17.68
N LYS A 394 16.41 -2.10 -16.40
CA LYS A 394 15.71 -3.12 -15.64
C LYS A 394 14.72 -2.52 -14.64
N ILE A 395 13.55 -3.12 -14.54
CA ILE A 395 12.56 -2.88 -13.49
C ILE A 395 12.51 -4.12 -12.63
N TYR A 396 12.97 -3.99 -11.39
CA TYR A 396 13.05 -5.05 -10.40
C TYR A 396 11.80 -5.09 -9.54
N GLN A 397 11.58 -6.23 -8.89
CA GLN A 397 10.56 -6.38 -7.84
C GLN A 397 9.17 -5.98 -8.31
N LEU A 398 8.82 -6.39 -9.53
CA LEU A 398 7.44 -6.29 -9.98
C LEU A 398 6.64 -7.40 -9.30
N VAL A 399 6.98 -8.67 -9.55
CA VAL A 399 6.24 -9.80 -8.97
C VAL A 399 7.07 -10.54 -7.89
N GLY A 400 6.44 -10.91 -6.77
CA GLY A 400 6.97 -11.84 -5.76
C GLY A 400 7.71 -11.22 -4.56
N PHE A 401 7.88 -9.91 -4.52
CA PHE A 401 8.60 -9.20 -3.45
C PHE A 401 7.69 -8.49 -2.45
N GLY A 402 6.42 -8.89 -2.41
CA GLY A 402 5.39 -8.19 -1.67
C GLY A 402 4.38 -7.51 -2.58
N HIS A 403 3.26 -7.16 -1.97
CA HIS A 403 2.23 -6.35 -2.55
C HIS A 403 2.69 -4.88 -2.71
N GLN A 404 2.11 -4.17 -3.66
CA GLN A 404 2.46 -2.80 -3.99
C GLN A 404 1.21 -1.94 -4.06
N TRP A 405 1.19 -0.85 -3.28
CA TRP A 405 0.11 0.13 -3.34
C TRP A 405 -0.04 0.73 -4.74
N THR A 406 -1.30 0.85 -5.19
CA THR A 406 -1.69 1.60 -6.39
C THR A 406 -2.76 2.62 -6.03
N VAL A 407 -2.93 3.69 -6.81
CA VAL A 407 -3.97 4.70 -6.56
C VAL A 407 -5.40 4.22 -6.81
N GLU A 408 -5.57 3.03 -7.36
CA GLU A 408 -6.84 2.50 -7.85
C GLU A 408 -7.73 2.02 -6.70
N ARG A 409 -8.99 2.48 -6.64
CA ARG A 409 -9.96 1.91 -5.70
C ARG A 409 -10.50 0.58 -6.22
N TYR A 410 -10.70 -0.36 -5.31
CA TYR A 410 -11.26 -1.66 -5.63
C TYR A 410 -12.78 -1.63 -5.51
N ASN A 411 -13.48 -1.84 -6.64
CA ASN A 411 -14.91 -2.07 -6.66
C ASN A 411 -15.18 -3.58 -6.74
N PRO A 412 -15.77 -4.21 -5.69
CA PRO A 412 -16.09 -5.64 -5.71
C PRO A 412 -17.06 -6.05 -6.83
N LYS A 413 -17.88 -5.11 -7.35
CA LYS A 413 -18.83 -5.34 -8.45
C LYS A 413 -18.20 -5.19 -9.83
N ASP A 414 -16.99 -4.63 -9.94
CA ASP A 414 -16.26 -4.48 -11.21
C ASP A 414 -15.52 -5.78 -11.56
N TYR A 415 -16.27 -6.89 -11.58
CA TYR A 415 -15.75 -8.18 -11.99
C TYR A 415 -15.41 -8.13 -13.49
N GLY A 416 -14.20 -8.57 -13.83
CA GLY A 416 -13.77 -8.68 -15.21
C GLY A 416 -13.67 -7.36 -15.98
N TYR A 417 -13.43 -6.25 -15.28
CA TYR A 417 -13.38 -4.89 -15.87
C TYR A 417 -14.68 -4.47 -16.56
N ALA A 418 -15.83 -4.88 -16.03
CA ALA A 418 -17.14 -4.53 -16.55
C ALA A 418 -17.32 -3.01 -16.76
N ARG A 419 -16.77 -2.17 -15.87
CA ARG A 419 -16.80 -0.71 -15.99
C ARG A 419 -16.15 -0.22 -17.29
N LEU A 420 -15.00 -0.76 -17.66
CA LEU A 420 -14.25 -0.34 -18.85
C LEU A 420 -15.00 -0.68 -20.16
N ARG A 421 -15.90 -1.66 -20.10
CA ARG A 421 -16.70 -2.11 -21.24
C ARG A 421 -17.99 -1.32 -21.43
N GLN A 422 -18.31 -0.39 -20.52
CA GLN A 422 -19.52 0.42 -20.63
C GLN A 422 -19.43 1.36 -21.85
N PRO A 423 -20.54 1.60 -22.58
CA PRO A 423 -20.56 2.51 -23.73
C PRO A 423 -20.11 3.93 -23.39
N MET A 424 -20.38 4.39 -22.17
CA MET A 424 -20.03 5.74 -21.69
C MET A 424 -18.57 5.87 -21.23
N TYR A 425 -17.81 4.77 -21.16
CA TYR A 425 -16.41 4.83 -20.76
C TYR A 425 -15.57 5.48 -21.88
N PRO A 426 -14.68 6.44 -21.55
CA PRO A 426 -13.86 7.14 -22.55
C PRO A 426 -13.12 6.20 -23.50
N ARG A 427 -13.15 6.52 -24.81
CA ARG A 427 -12.50 5.75 -25.87
C ARG A 427 -11.34 6.54 -26.44
N PHE A 428 -10.23 5.85 -26.65
CA PHE A 428 -9.08 6.41 -27.32
C PHE A 428 -9.28 6.34 -28.84
N THR A 429 -9.35 7.49 -29.50
CA THR A 429 -9.70 7.59 -30.93
C THR A 429 -8.62 8.24 -31.79
N ARG A 430 -7.52 8.74 -31.19
CA ARG A 430 -6.47 9.49 -31.89
C ARG A 430 -5.70 8.61 -32.90
N VAL A 431 -5.53 7.32 -32.60
CA VAL A 431 -4.85 6.34 -33.48
C VAL A 431 -5.77 5.14 -33.70
N ALA A 432 -5.96 4.74 -34.94
CA ALA A 432 -6.76 3.56 -35.26
C ALA A 432 -5.97 2.29 -34.95
N CYS A 433 -6.47 1.49 -34.00
CA CYS A 433 -5.80 0.28 -33.52
C CYS A 433 -6.44 -0.99 -34.10
N TYR A 434 -5.61 -1.95 -34.51
CA TYR A 434 -6.04 -3.21 -35.11
C TYR A 434 -5.29 -4.39 -34.49
N ASP A 435 -5.90 -5.57 -34.48
CA ASP A 435 -5.19 -6.82 -34.20
C ASP A 435 -4.39 -7.30 -35.43
N THR A 436 -3.62 -8.38 -35.27
CA THR A 436 -2.83 -8.99 -36.34
C THR A 436 -3.67 -9.61 -37.47
N ASN A 437 -4.99 -9.77 -37.27
CA ASN A 437 -5.91 -10.23 -38.31
C ASN A 437 -6.60 -9.07 -39.05
N GLY A 438 -6.29 -7.82 -38.67
CA GLY A 438 -6.90 -6.62 -39.26
C GLY A 438 -8.25 -6.22 -38.66
N ASN A 439 -8.67 -6.83 -37.55
CA ASN A 439 -9.88 -6.43 -36.85
C ASN A 439 -9.64 -5.13 -36.08
N LYS A 440 -10.54 -4.17 -36.21
CA LYS A 440 -10.47 -2.91 -35.44
C LYS A 440 -10.68 -3.20 -33.96
N LEU A 441 -9.84 -2.61 -33.12
CA LEU A 441 -9.89 -2.76 -31.66
C LEU A 441 -10.69 -1.63 -31.02
N ASP A 442 -11.46 -1.99 -30.01
CA ASP A 442 -12.09 -1.05 -29.08
C ASP A 442 -11.12 -0.73 -27.94
N VAL A 443 -10.57 0.48 -27.93
CA VAL A 443 -9.53 0.91 -27.01
C VAL A 443 -10.08 1.92 -26.01
N VAL A 444 -10.00 1.61 -24.72
CA VAL A 444 -10.38 2.55 -23.65
C VAL A 444 -9.27 3.54 -23.38
N ASP A 445 -9.63 4.79 -23.07
CA ASP A 445 -8.69 5.75 -22.51
C ASP A 445 -8.68 5.60 -20.98
N TYR A 446 -7.65 4.92 -20.47
CA TYR A 446 -7.70 4.34 -19.12
C TYR A 446 -7.66 5.42 -18.03
N ASN A 447 -8.64 5.36 -17.14
CA ASN A 447 -8.71 6.21 -15.96
C ASN A 447 -8.95 5.37 -14.69
N ALA A 448 -8.16 5.68 -13.65
CA ALA A 448 -8.30 5.04 -12.36
C ALA A 448 -9.69 5.29 -11.78
N TYR A 449 -10.29 4.25 -11.22
CA TYR A 449 -11.52 4.27 -10.46
C TYR A 449 -11.29 4.94 -9.11
N GLN A 450 -12.01 6.03 -8.85
CA GLN A 450 -11.83 6.90 -7.67
C GLN A 450 -13.12 7.13 -6.88
N ASN A 451 -14.11 6.21 -6.98
CA ASN A 451 -15.36 6.37 -6.25
C ASN A 451 -15.13 6.31 -4.72
N GLN A 452 -15.42 7.41 -4.02
CA GLN A 452 -15.18 7.56 -2.59
C GLN A 452 -15.97 6.59 -1.71
N ASN A 453 -17.05 5.99 -2.25
CA ASN A 453 -17.85 4.99 -1.55
C ASN A 453 -17.14 3.63 -1.42
N GLU A 454 -16.12 3.37 -2.25
CA GLU A 454 -15.32 2.14 -2.15
C GLU A 454 -14.09 2.39 -1.28
N TRP A 455 -13.97 1.68 -0.17
CA TRP A 455 -12.96 1.95 0.84
C TRP A 455 -11.70 1.08 0.72
N LEU A 456 -11.70 0.11 -0.21
CA LEU A 456 -10.56 -0.76 -0.50
C LEU A 456 -9.73 -0.19 -1.65
N PHE A 457 -8.43 -0.41 -1.59
CA PHE A 457 -7.49 -0.02 -2.65
C PHE A 457 -6.83 -1.24 -3.26
N VAL A 458 -6.64 -1.20 -4.59
CA VAL A 458 -5.97 -2.26 -5.32
C VAL A 458 -4.49 -2.26 -4.97
N VAL A 459 -3.97 -3.46 -4.70
CA VAL A 459 -2.53 -3.72 -4.63
C VAL A 459 -2.12 -4.78 -5.65
N ARG A 460 -0.89 -4.66 -6.14
CA ARG A 460 -0.33 -5.51 -7.22
C ARG A 460 0.96 -6.19 -6.77
N GLY A 461 1.55 -7.05 -7.61
CA GLY A 461 2.88 -7.62 -7.39
C GLY A 461 2.95 -8.96 -6.66
N CYS A 462 1.95 -9.33 -5.87
CA CYS A 462 1.94 -10.59 -5.10
C CYS A 462 3.05 -10.69 -4.03
N ALA A 463 2.68 -11.21 -2.87
CA ALA A 463 3.64 -11.60 -1.85
C ALA A 463 4.50 -12.79 -2.30
N GLU A 464 5.67 -12.93 -1.67
CA GLU A 464 6.59 -14.07 -1.84
C GLU A 464 5.92 -15.42 -1.54
N ILE A 465 5.09 -15.44 -0.50
CA ILE A 465 4.34 -16.63 -0.08
C ILE A 465 2.88 -16.42 -0.46
N LEU A 466 2.39 -17.24 -1.40
CA LEU A 466 1.03 -17.15 -1.90
C LEU A 466 0.41 -18.54 -2.09
N GLY A 467 -0.88 -18.68 -1.77
CA GLY A 467 -1.67 -19.85 -2.13
C GLY A 467 -1.98 -19.84 -3.64
N GLY A 468 -1.05 -20.34 -4.46
CA GLY A 468 -1.14 -20.42 -5.92
C GLY A 468 -0.18 -19.47 -6.65
N PRO A 469 -0.19 -19.45 -7.99
CA PRO A 469 0.77 -18.67 -8.76
C PRO A 469 0.54 -17.18 -8.57
N GLY A 470 1.62 -16.44 -8.33
CA GLY A 470 1.63 -14.98 -8.41
C GLY A 470 1.68 -14.55 -9.87
N LEU A 471 0.76 -13.71 -10.33
CA LEU A 471 0.73 -13.19 -11.71
C LEU A 471 0.77 -11.67 -11.68
N ALA A 472 1.42 -11.06 -12.67
CA ALA A 472 1.47 -9.61 -12.80
C ALA A 472 0.09 -8.99 -13.05
N THR A 473 -0.87 -9.77 -13.56
CA THR A 473 -2.27 -9.40 -13.85
C THR A 473 -3.22 -9.57 -12.65
N ARG A 474 -2.78 -10.20 -11.56
CA ARG A 474 -3.64 -10.52 -10.41
C ARG A 474 -3.94 -9.27 -9.56
N ARG A 475 -5.20 -9.07 -9.22
CA ARG A 475 -5.68 -7.97 -8.36
C ARG A 475 -5.88 -8.47 -6.94
N PHE A 476 -5.42 -7.66 -5.98
CA PHE A 476 -5.72 -7.82 -4.56
C PHE A 476 -6.27 -6.48 -4.07
N ALA A 477 -6.99 -6.50 -2.95
CA ALA A 477 -7.60 -5.30 -2.40
C ALA A 477 -7.36 -5.26 -0.90
N LEU A 478 -6.88 -4.13 -0.39
CA LEU A 478 -6.55 -3.96 1.02
C LEU A 478 -7.14 -2.67 1.60
N PRO A 479 -7.55 -2.68 2.89
CA PRO A 479 -7.85 -1.46 3.64
C PRO A 479 -6.66 -0.49 3.65
N PRO A 480 -6.84 0.81 3.34
CA PRO A 480 -5.74 1.76 3.15
C PRO A 480 -5.18 2.33 4.46
N LEU A 481 -5.93 2.28 5.56
CA LEU A 481 -5.57 2.85 6.88
C LEU A 481 -4.71 1.90 7.74
N ARG A 482 -4.22 0.79 7.17
CA ARG A 482 -3.39 -0.21 7.85
C ARG A 482 -2.09 -0.46 7.13
N GLY A 483 -1.05 -0.74 7.90
CA GLY A 483 0.19 -1.26 7.36
C GLY A 483 0.15 -2.79 7.30
N TYR A 484 0.68 -3.36 6.22
CA TYR A 484 0.84 -4.81 6.08
C TYR A 484 2.32 -5.19 5.92
N PRO A 485 2.81 -6.26 6.58
CA PRO A 485 4.23 -6.61 6.62
C PRO A 485 4.92 -6.78 5.25
N ASP A 486 4.16 -7.17 4.25
CA ASP A 486 4.57 -7.51 2.89
C ASP A 486 4.02 -6.53 1.84
N VAL A 487 3.47 -5.38 2.25
CA VAL A 487 3.04 -4.32 1.32
C VAL A 487 4.04 -3.17 1.36
N GLY A 488 4.62 -2.87 0.20
CA GLY A 488 5.43 -1.69 -0.08
C GLY A 488 4.84 -0.85 -1.20
N PHE A 489 5.67 -0.06 -1.86
CA PHE A 489 5.24 0.75 -3.00
C PHE A 489 6.40 1.17 -3.91
N ARG A 490 6.05 1.71 -5.06
CA ARG A 490 6.95 2.40 -5.98
C ARG A 490 6.29 3.67 -6.48
N TRP A 491 7.10 4.62 -6.91
CA TRP A 491 6.60 5.84 -7.55
C TRP A 491 6.57 5.71 -9.07
N VAL A 492 5.73 6.55 -9.67
CA VAL A 492 5.74 6.92 -11.08
C VAL A 492 5.87 8.43 -11.22
N LEU A 493 6.48 8.89 -12.31
CA LEU A 493 6.47 10.30 -12.71
C LEU A 493 5.62 10.44 -13.97
N LYS A 494 4.68 11.39 -13.94
CA LYS A 494 3.74 11.64 -15.04
C LYS A 494 3.76 13.11 -15.44
N PRO A 495 3.55 13.43 -16.73
CA PRO A 495 3.18 14.78 -17.14
C PRO A 495 1.90 15.24 -16.40
N VAL A 496 1.81 16.52 -16.05
CA VAL A 496 0.61 17.17 -15.48
C VAL A 496 -0.47 17.30 -16.55
#